data_AF-A0A834I839-F1
#
_entry.id   AF-A0A834I839-F1
#
_cell.length_a   1.000
_cell.length_b   1.000
_cell.length_c   1.000
_cell.angle_alpha   90.00
_cell.angle_beta   90.00
_cell.angle_gamma   90.00
#
_symmetry.space_group_name_H-M   'P 1'
#
loop_
_entity.id
_entity.type
_entity.pdbx_description
1 polymer ?
#
loop_
_entity_poly.entity_id
_entity_poly.type
_entity_poly.pdbx_seq_one_letter_code
_entity_poly.pdbx_strand_id
1 'polypeptide(L)' 'MLRRPPTAIELKLDDITEYEQHRRKIKHDKLQKSISSDLPSFQTGPKSKQEIYNRIGYNPSQSTSSPS' A
#
# COMPACT_ATOMS: atom_id res chain seq x y z
N MET A 1 38.45 15.33 -32.96
CA MET A 1 38.35 15.78 -31.56
C MET A 1 38.28 14.55 -30.67
N LEU A 2 39.15 14.43 -29.68
CA LEU A 2 39.13 13.31 -28.74
C LEU A 2 38.02 13.53 -27.69
N ARG A 3 37.20 12.51 -27.43
CA ARG A 3 36.14 12.58 -26.41
C ARG A 3 36.70 12.21 -25.04
N ARG A 4 36.18 12.85 -23.99
CA ARG A 4 36.47 12.49 -22.60
C ARG A 4 35.57 11.34 -22.13
N PRO A 5 36.01 10.54 -21.16
CA PRO A 5 35.16 9.51 -20.56
C PRO A 5 34.00 10.12 -19.75
N PRO A 6 32.89 9.39 -19.58
CA PRO A 6 31.80 9.77 -18.68
C PRO A 6 32.26 9.84 -17.21
N THR A 7 31.58 10.66 -16.42
CA THR A 7 31.82 10.76 -14.98
C THR A 7 31.16 9.60 -14.25
N ALA A 8 31.92 8.90 -13.39
CA ALA A 8 31.38 7.87 -12.50
C ALA A 8 30.95 8.49 -11.16
N ILE A 9 29.82 8.01 -10.61
CA ILE A 9 29.35 8.38 -9.27
C ILE A 9 29.90 7.35 -8.30
N GLU A 10 30.63 7.81 -7.29
CA GLU A 10 31.19 6.98 -6.23
C GLU A 10 30.38 7.13 -4.94
N LEU A 11 30.29 6.04 -4.16
CA LEU A 11 29.65 6.05 -2.86
C LEU A 11 30.60 6.67 -1.82
N LYS A 12 30.10 7.64 -1.05
CA LYS A 12 30.86 8.38 -0.06
C LYS A 12 30.36 8.11 1.36
N LEU A 13 31.11 8.57 2.34
CA LEU A 13 30.70 8.50 3.74
C LEU A 13 29.43 9.29 4.03
N ASP A 14 29.16 10.35 3.27
CA ASP A 14 27.95 11.17 3.41
C ASP A 14 26.67 10.34 3.15
N ASP A 15 26.74 9.33 2.27
CA ASP A 15 25.61 8.46 1.91
C ASP A 15 25.18 7.57 3.10
N ILE A 16 26.05 7.38 4.10
CA ILE A 16 25.71 6.68 5.35
C ILE A 16 24.60 7.44 6.09
N THR A 17 24.60 8.77 6.01
CA THR A 17 23.59 9.59 6.68
C THR A 17 22.20 9.39 6.07
N GLU A 18 22.12 9.21 4.75
CA GLU A 18 20.88 8.90 4.05
C GLU A 18 20.32 7.55 4.50
N TYR A 19 21.19 6.52 4.60
CA TYR A 19 20.80 5.21 5.13
C TYR A 19 20.25 5.29 6.55
N GLU A 20 20.93 5.99 7.47
CA GLU A 20 20.47 6.12 8.85
C GLU A 20 19.17 6.93 8.97
N GLN A 21 18.96 7.92 8.11
CA GLN A 21 17.67 8.62 8.03
C GLN A 21 16.56 7.67 7.58
N HIS A 22 16.78 6.89 6.53
CA HIS A 22 15.80 5.93 6.04
C HIS A 22 15.48 4.84 7.07
N ARG A 23 16.52 4.32 7.75
CA ARG A 23 16.38 3.37 8.86
C ARG A 23 15.55 3.94 10.01
N ARG A 24 15.78 5.21 10.38
CA ARG A 24 14.98 5.90 11.41
C ARG A 24 13.52 6.06 11.00
N LYS A 25 13.26 6.45 9.74
CA LYS A 25 11.89 6.54 9.19
C LYS A 25 11.16 5.20 9.28
N ILE A 26 11.79 4.11 8.81
CA ILE A 26 11.19 2.76 8.90
C ILE A 26 10.88 2.37 10.35
N LYS A 27 11.79 2.65 11.29
CA LYS A 27 11.53 2.37 12.72
C LYS A 27 10.37 3.19 13.25
N HIS A 28 10.29 4.47 12.90
CA HIS A 28 9.18 5.33 13.30
C HIS A 28 7.86 4.85 12.70
N ASP A 29 7.82 4.49 11.42
CA ASP A 29 6.61 4.01 10.76
C ASP A 29 6.14 2.67 11.35
N LYS A 30 7.08 1.77 11.69
CA LYS A 30 6.77 0.53 12.42
C LYS A 30 6.21 0.83 13.81
N LEU A 31 6.77 1.80 14.53
CA LEU A 31 6.28 2.22 15.84
C LEU A 31 4.89 2.86 15.75
N GLN A 32 4.66 3.74 14.78
CA GLN A 32 3.35 4.32 14.51
C GLN A 32 2.34 3.25 14.12
N LYS A 33 2.74 2.26 13.32
CA LYS A 33 1.89 1.12 12.97
C LYS A 33 1.58 0.22 14.18
N SER A 34 2.52 0.02 15.10
CA SER A 34 2.26 -0.72 16.34
C SER A 34 1.39 0.06 17.34
N ILE A 35 1.52 1.39 17.41
CA ILE A 35 0.65 2.23 18.25
C ILE A 35 -0.76 2.31 17.62
N SER A 36 -0.86 2.28 16.29
CA SER A 36 -2.14 2.27 15.56
C SER A 36 -2.80 0.89 15.51
N SER A 37 -2.08 -0.21 15.83
CA SER A 37 -2.66 -1.56 15.86
C SER A 37 -3.48 -1.85 17.12
N ASP A 38 -3.46 -0.95 18.11
CA ASP A 38 -4.36 -0.99 19.27
C ASP A 38 -5.74 -0.38 18.99
N LEU A 39 -6.03 0.07 17.76
CA LEU A 39 -7.39 0.28 17.30
C LEU A 39 -7.83 -0.90 16.43
N PRO A 40 -8.65 -1.84 16.95
CA PRO A 40 -9.37 -2.75 16.09
C PRO A 40 -10.56 -1.97 15.51
N SER A 41 -10.35 -1.24 14.41
CA SER A 41 -11.47 -0.93 13.51
C SER A 41 -11.48 -1.93 12.35
N PHE A 42 -11.41 -3.21 12.69
CA PHE A 42 -11.97 -4.22 11.82
C PHE A 42 -13.48 -4.22 12.06
N GLN A 43 -14.21 -3.38 11.32
CA GLN A 43 -15.59 -3.70 10.98
C GLN A 43 -15.59 -4.94 10.05
N THR A 44 -15.19 -6.09 10.59
CA THR A 44 -15.36 -7.41 9.98
C THR A 44 -16.69 -8.00 10.42
N GLY A 45 -17.76 -7.21 10.24
CA GLY A 45 -19.10 -7.79 10.14
C GLY A 45 -19.25 -8.45 8.76
N PRO A 46 -20.17 -9.42 8.60
CA PRO A 46 -20.50 -9.93 7.27
C PRO A 46 -20.95 -8.76 6.39
N LYS A 47 -20.20 -8.48 5.33
CA LYS A 47 -20.56 -7.46 4.34
C LYS A 47 -21.90 -7.83 3.71
N SER A 48 -22.77 -6.83 3.52
CA SER A 48 -24.04 -7.07 2.83
C SER A 48 -23.78 -7.49 1.37
N LYS A 49 -24.67 -8.31 0.80
CA LYS A 49 -24.54 -8.74 -0.61
C LYS A 49 -24.46 -7.54 -1.55
N GLN A 50 -25.23 -6.49 -1.28
CA GLN A 50 -25.22 -5.22 -2.01
C GLN A 50 -23.84 -4.54 -1.98
N GLU A 51 -23.17 -4.50 -0.84
CA GLU A 51 -21.81 -3.94 -0.73
C GLU A 51 -20.82 -4.71 -1.60
N ILE A 52 -20.94 -6.04 -1.63
CA ILE A 52 -20.10 -6.91 -2.47
C ILE A 52 -20.40 -6.65 -3.96
N TYR A 53 -21.66 -6.57 -4.35
CA TYR A 53 -22.09 -6.32 -5.73
C TYR A 53 -21.57 -4.99 -6.28
N ASN A 54 -21.68 -3.92 -5.49
CA ASN A 54 -21.16 -2.60 -5.85
C ASN A 54 -19.63 -2.62 -6.03
N ARG A 55 -18.91 -3.39 -5.20
CA ARG A 55 -17.45 -3.49 -5.26
C ARG A 55 -16.94 -4.21 -6.51
N ILE A 56 -17.65 -5.24 -6.96
CA ILE A 56 -17.23 -6.07 -8.09
C ILE A 56 -17.91 -5.66 -9.41
N GLY A 57 -18.71 -4.59 -9.41
CA GLY A 57 -19.46 -4.16 -10.59
C GLY A 57 -20.50 -5.18 -11.04
N TYR A 58 -20.99 -6.05 -10.14
CA TYR A 58 -21.98 -7.06 -10.45
C TYR A 58 -23.38 -6.49 -10.29
N ASN A 59 -24.14 -6.44 -11.38
CA ASN A 59 -25.57 -6.19 -11.35
C ASN A 59 -26.31 -7.52 -11.47
N PRO A 60 -26.91 -8.06 -10.40
CA PRO A 60 -27.74 -9.25 -10.52
C PRO A 60 -28.87 -8.95 -11.51
N SER A 61 -28.90 -9.67 -12.63
CA SER A 61 -30.04 -9.65 -13.53
C SER A 61 -31.26 -10.04 -12.71
N GLN A 62 -32.30 -9.21 -12.71
CA GLN A 62 -33.63 -9.63 -12.28
C GLN A 62 -34.13 -10.66 -13.29
N SER A 63 -33.59 -11.88 -13.25
CA SER A 63 -34.29 -13.03 -13.80
C SER A 63 -35.46 -13.25 -12.88
N THR A 64 -36.56 -12.58 -13.22
CA THR A 64 -37.90 -13.01 -12.87
C THR A 64 -37.96 -14.51 -13.18
N SER A 65 -37.77 -15.35 -12.15
CA SER A 65 -38.26 -16.72 -12.18
C SER A 65 -39.77 -16.61 -12.12
N SER A 66 -40.35 -16.32 -13.29
CA SER A 66 -41.76 -16.46 -13.59
C SER A 66 -42.16 -17.90 -13.25
N PRO A 67 -43.23 -18.11 -12.47
CA PRO A 67 -43.76 -19.44 -12.25
C PRO A 67 -44.40 -19.91 -13.56
N SER A 68 -44.19 -21.16 -13.93
CA SER A 68 -44.95 -21.87 -14.97
C SER A 68 -45.20 -23.28 -14.49
#